data_AF-A0A7D6VHZ8-F1
#
_entry.id   AF-A0A7D6VHZ8-F1
#
_cell.length_a   1.000
_cell.length_b   1.000
_cell.length_c   1.000
_cell.angle_alpha   90.00
_cell.angle_beta   90.00
_cell.angle_gamma   90.00
#
_symmetry.space_group_name_H-M   'P 1'
#
loop_
_entity.id
_entity.type
_entity.pdbx_description
1 polymer ?
#
loop_
_entity_poly.entity_id
_entity_poly.type
_entity_poly.pdbx_seq_one_letter_code
_entity_poly.pdbx_strand_id
1 'polypeptide(L)'
;MAQGDGTFDVVPSEVSDAGRYVQMTAEELVDAVRTLDTEITRLLEGWTGISATAYRAGWEETRQGAQTVLDSLKTLAELLGVTADAHTQLDTTWTTNISSLDLP
;
A
#
# COMPACT_ATOMS: atom_id res chain seq x y z
N MET A 1 -20.33 27.04 24.22
CA MET A 1 -19.63 26.88 22.92
C MET A 1 -18.85 25.59 22.99
N ALA A 2 -19.32 24.55 22.31
CA ALA A 2 -18.65 23.26 22.26
C ALA A 2 -17.41 23.41 21.36
N GLN A 3 -16.23 23.41 21.98
CA GLN A 3 -14.98 23.25 21.24
C GLN A 3 -14.83 21.76 21.00
N GLY A 4 -14.94 21.33 19.74
CA GLY A 4 -14.58 19.97 19.36
C GLY A 4 -13.11 19.77 19.70
N ASP A 5 -12.84 18.80 20.56
CA ASP A 5 -11.51 18.30 20.83
C ASP A 5 -11.03 17.56 19.58
N GLY A 6 -10.40 18.29 18.67
CA GLY A 6 -9.75 17.75 17.48
C GLY A 6 -8.54 16.87 17.80
N THR A 7 -8.63 16.00 18.80
CA THR A 7 -7.72 14.87 18.97
C THR A 7 -8.09 13.89 17.88
N PHE A 8 -7.41 14.01 16.75
CA PHE A 8 -7.38 12.96 15.74
C PHE A 8 -6.65 11.78 16.37
N ASP A 9 -7.38 10.98 17.14
CA ASP A 9 -6.90 9.74 17.75
C ASP A 9 -6.81 8.71 16.63
N VAL A 10 -5.70 8.76 15.90
CA VAL A 10 -5.31 7.68 15.02
C VAL A 10 -5.01 6.50 15.93
N VAL A 11 -5.94 5.55 15.99
CA VAL A 11 -5.67 4.31 16.70
C VAL A 11 -4.51 3.63 15.97
N PRO A 12 -3.34 3.41 16.59
CA PRO A 12 -2.17 2.88 15.90
C PRO A 12 -2.44 1.53 15.19
N SER A 13 -3.43 0.77 15.68
CA SER A 13 -3.91 -0.46 15.04
C SER A 13 -4.57 -0.21 13.68
N GLU A 14 -5.33 0.87 13.51
CA GLU A 14 -6.00 1.18 12.23
C GLU A 14 -4.99 1.54 11.14
N VAL A 15 -3.91 2.25 11.48
CA VAL A 15 -2.81 2.55 10.54
C VAL A 15 -2.01 1.29 10.20
N SER A 16 -1.78 0.42 11.19
CA SER A 16 -1.14 -0.87 10.96
C SER A 16 -1.96 -1.76 10.01
N ASP A 17 -3.28 -1.81 10.22
CA ASP A 17 -4.19 -2.58 9.38
C ASP A 17 -4.29 -1.99 7.96
N ALA A 18 -4.32 -0.66 7.82
CA ALA A 18 -4.24 0.00 6.53
C ALA A 18 -2.93 -0.33 5.79
N GLY A 19 -1.79 -0.32 6.49
CA GLY A 19 -0.50 -0.69 5.92
C GLY A 19 -0.48 -2.14 5.43
N ARG A 20 -1.03 -3.07 6.22
CA ARG A 20 -1.16 -4.49 5.83
C ARG A 20 -2.08 -4.67 4.62
N TYR A 21 -3.20 -3.95 4.58
CA TYR A 21 -4.13 -3.99 3.45
C TYR A 21 -3.46 -3.53 2.14
N VAL A 22 -2.74 -2.40 2.19
CA VAL A 22 -1.99 -1.86 1.05
C VAL A 22 -0.95 -2.87 0.55
N GLN A 23 -0.23 -3.54 1.47
CA GLN A 23 0.73 -4.57 1.11
C GLN A 23 0.06 -5.75 0.39
N MET A 24 -1.05 -6.26 0.94
CA MET A 24 -1.80 -7.37 0.33
C MET A 24 -2.32 -7.02 -1.06
N THR A 25 -2.85 -5.80 -1.25
CA THR A 25 -3.29 -5.32 -2.56
C THR A 25 -2.12 -5.24 -3.57
N ALA A 26 -0.93 -4.84 -3.12
CA ALA A 26 0.26 -4.81 -3.98
C ALA A 26 0.69 -6.22 -4.40
N GLU A 27 0.66 -7.19 -3.48
CA GLU A 27 0.96 -8.60 -3.76
C GLU A 27 -0.03 -9.19 -4.78
N GLU A 28 -1.34 -8.97 -4.57
CA GLU A 28 -2.39 -9.40 -5.50
C GLU A 28 -2.21 -8.80 -6.90
N LEU A 29 -1.85 -7.51 -6.99
CA LEU A 29 -1.61 -6.85 -8.28
C LEU A 29 -0.38 -7.43 -9.00
N VAL A 30 0.73 -7.68 -8.29
CA VAL A 30 1.93 -8.31 -8.88
C VAL A 30 1.59 -9.68 -9.46
N ASP A 31 0.88 -10.50 -8.71
CA ASP A 31 0.55 -11.86 -9.13
C ASP A 31 -0.42 -11.89 -10.30
N ALA A 32 -1.40 -10.97 -10.31
CA ALA A 32 -2.32 -10.80 -11.44
C ALA A 32 -1.56 -10.39 -12.72
N VAL A 33 -0.65 -9.42 -12.64
CA VAL A 33 0.13 -8.96 -13.81
C VAL A 33 1.02 -10.08 -14.34
N ARG A 34 1.68 -10.85 -13.47
CA ARG A 34 2.52 -12.00 -13.89
C ARG A 34 1.71 -13.10 -14.57
N THR A 35 0.52 -13.38 -14.04
CA THR A 35 -0.40 -14.36 -14.62
C THR A 35 -0.83 -13.92 -16.02
N LEU A 36 -1.29 -12.68 -16.15
CA LEU A 36 -1.68 -12.10 -17.43
C LEU A 36 -0.52 -12.06 -18.43
N ASP A 37 0.70 -11.75 -17.99
CA ASP A 37 1.87 -11.73 -18.87
C ASP A 37 2.13 -13.10 -19.52
N THR A 38 2.00 -14.15 -18.72
CA THR A 38 2.15 -15.54 -19.18
C THR A 38 1.03 -15.92 -20.17
N GLU A 39 -0.22 -15.61 -19.83
CA GLU A 39 -1.38 -15.92 -20.66
C GLU A 39 -1.36 -15.16 -21.99
N ILE A 40 -1.00 -13.88 -21.96
CA ILE A 40 -0.92 -13.01 -23.14
C ILE A 40 0.25 -13.43 -24.02
N THR A 41 1.40 -13.78 -23.45
CA THR A 41 2.53 -14.33 -24.22
C THR A 41 2.10 -15.57 -24.99
N ARG A 42 1.45 -16.53 -24.32
CA ARG A 42 0.92 -17.75 -24.96
C ARG A 42 -0.12 -17.43 -26.04
N LEU A 43 -1.04 -16.49 -25.79
CA LEU A 43 -2.03 -16.07 -26.78
C LEU A 43 -1.35 -15.53 -28.06
N LEU A 44 -0.32 -14.71 -27.89
CA LEU A 44 0.39 -14.05 -28.98
C LEU A 44 1.38 -14.96 -29.74
N GLU A 45 1.60 -16.19 -29.29
CA GLU A 45 2.32 -17.23 -30.07
C GLU A 45 1.51 -17.68 -31.28
N GLY A 46 0.18 -17.83 -31.13
CA GLY A 46 -0.72 -18.28 -32.19
C GLY A 46 -1.48 -17.15 -32.89
N TRP A 47 -1.66 -16.01 -32.21
CA TRP A 47 -2.38 -14.86 -32.76
C TRP A 47 -1.41 -13.84 -33.36
N THR A 48 -1.55 -13.58 -34.65
CA THR A 48 -0.64 -12.70 -35.42
C THR A 48 -1.40 -11.63 -36.19
N GLY A 49 -0.66 -10.66 -36.75
CA GLY A 49 -1.21 -9.55 -37.54
C GLY A 49 -1.33 -8.24 -36.77
N ILE A 50 -1.91 -7.22 -37.41
CA ILE A 50 -1.95 -5.84 -36.90
C ILE A 50 -2.64 -5.76 -35.53
N SER A 51 -3.75 -6.50 -35.36
CA SER A 51 -4.49 -6.53 -34.09
C SER A 51 -3.65 -7.14 -32.95
N ALA A 52 -2.90 -8.21 -33.21
CA ALA A 52 -2.01 -8.81 -32.21
C ALA A 52 -0.86 -7.87 -31.82
N THR A 53 -0.32 -7.11 -32.80
CA THR A 53 0.69 -6.07 -32.53
C THR A 53 0.13 -4.94 -31.66
N ALA A 54 -1.06 -4.44 -31.98
CA ALA A 54 -1.72 -3.40 -31.20
C ALA A 54 -2.04 -3.88 -29.78
N TYR A 55 -2.52 -5.12 -29.64
CA TYR A 55 -2.78 -5.74 -28.34
C TYR A 55 -1.51 -5.86 -27.50
N ARG A 56 -0.39 -6.31 -28.08
CA ARG A 56 0.91 -6.37 -27.39
C ARG A 56 1.36 -5.00 -26.89
N ALA A 57 1.18 -3.95 -27.71
CA ALA A 57 1.54 -2.59 -27.31
C ALA A 57 0.67 -2.09 -26.15
N GLY A 58 -0.65 -2.31 -26.20
CA GLY A 58 -1.55 -1.96 -25.09
C GLY A 58 -1.27 -2.76 -23.81
N TRP A 59 -0.88 -4.03 -23.94
CA TRP A 59 -0.44 -4.83 -22.80
C TRP A 59 0.82 -4.25 -22.16
N GLU A 60 1.81 -3.86 -22.96
CA GLU A 60 3.03 -3.23 -22.47
C GLU A 60 2.75 -1.94 -21.68
N GLU A 61 1.88 -1.07 -22.21
CA GLU A 61 1.43 0.14 -21.52
C GLU A 61 0.72 -0.20 -20.20
N THR A 62 -0.12 -1.24 -20.19
CA THR A 62 -0.80 -1.71 -18.98
C THR A 62 0.18 -2.19 -17.93
N ARG A 63 1.23 -2.95 -18.31
CA ARG A 63 2.27 -3.40 -17.37
C ARG A 63 3.03 -2.24 -16.75
N GLN A 64 3.36 -1.22 -17.54
CA GLN A 64 4.03 0.00 -17.05
C GLN A 64 3.13 0.78 -16.08
N GLY A 65 1.83 0.88 -16.39
CA GLY A 65 0.83 1.44 -15.49
C GLY A 65 0.75 0.67 -14.16
N ALA A 66 0.71 -0.66 -14.22
CA ALA A 66 0.68 -1.49 -13.02
C ALA A 66 1.94 -1.33 -12.16
N GLN A 67 3.13 -1.20 -12.77
CA GLN A 67 4.35 -0.90 -12.03
C GLN A 67 4.27 0.43 -11.29
N THR A 68 3.69 1.45 -11.93
CA THR A 68 3.48 2.77 -11.29
C THR A 68 2.55 2.68 -10.08
N VAL A 69 1.50 1.87 -10.16
CA VAL A 69 0.59 1.61 -9.03
C VAL A 69 1.31 0.86 -7.92
N LEU A 70 2.13 -0.15 -8.23
CA LEU A 70 2.91 -0.90 -7.25
C LEU A 70 3.90 -0.01 -6.48
N ASP A 71 4.59 0.88 -7.19
CA ASP A 71 5.52 1.84 -6.56
C ASP A 71 4.77 2.79 -5.61
N SER A 72 3.55 3.19 -6.00
CA SER A 72 2.68 4.03 -5.17
C SER A 72 2.17 3.28 -3.93
N LEU A 73 1.74 2.02 -4.08
CA LEU A 73 1.31 1.17 -2.95
C LEU A 73 2.45 0.93 -1.98
N LYS A 74 3.66 0.67 -2.48
CA LYS A 74 4.86 0.55 -1.64
C LYS A 74 5.13 1.83 -0.85
N THR A 75 5.05 2.98 -1.51
CA THR A 75 5.22 4.29 -0.84
C THR A 75 4.18 4.49 0.26
N LEU A 76 2.92 4.14 0.01
CA LEU A 76 1.85 4.21 1.00
C LEU A 76 2.11 3.28 2.20
N ALA A 77 2.52 2.04 1.95
CA ALA A 77 2.84 1.08 3.01
C ALA A 77 4.00 1.58 3.90
N GLU A 78 5.05 2.15 3.29
CA GLU A 78 6.19 2.73 4.02
C GLU A 78 5.76 3.92 4.90
N LEU A 79 4.95 4.84 4.36
CA LEU A 79 4.42 5.98 5.11
C LEU A 79 3.55 5.54 6.29
N LEU A 80 2.65 4.58 6.08
CA LEU A 80 1.78 4.04 7.13
C LEU A 80 2.60 3.35 8.23
N GLY A 81 3.65 2.60 7.86
CA GLY A 81 4.57 2.01 8.84
C GLY A 81 5.27 3.07 9.71
N VAL A 82 5.82 4.11 9.10
CA VAL A 82 6.49 5.22 9.82
C VAL A 82 5.51 5.93 10.77
N THR A 83 4.27 6.16 10.34
CA THR A 83 3.24 6.76 11.20
C THR A 83 2.92 5.89 12.41
N ALA A 84 2.72 4.58 12.23
CA ALA A 84 2.45 3.67 13.34
C ALA A 84 3.59 3.63 14.38
N ASP A 85 4.85 3.63 13.92
CA ASP A 85 6.03 3.64 14.81
C ASP A 85 6.14 4.95 15.60
N ALA A 86 5.91 6.09 14.94
CA ALA A 86 5.95 7.41 15.59
C ALA A 86 4.88 7.54 16.69
N HIS A 87 3.65 7.06 16.44
CA HIS A 87 2.59 7.05 17.44
C HIS A 87 2.93 6.15 18.64
N THR A 88 3.46 4.95 18.40
CA THR A 88 3.87 4.03 19.47
C THR A 88 4.96 4.62 20.37
N GLN A 89 5.92 5.35 19.78
CA GLN A 89 7.00 5.98 20.52
C GLN A 89 6.52 7.17 21.38
N LEU A 90 5.59 7.97 20.85
CA LEU A 90 4.94 9.05 21.61
C LEU A 90 4.18 8.48 22.81
N ASP A 91 3.39 7.42 22.59
CA ASP A 91 2.55 6.80 23.61
C ASP A 91 3.40 6.17 24.75
N THR A 92 4.50 5.51 24.39
CA THR A 92 5.47 4.97 25.36
C THR A 92 6.12 6.08 26.19
N THR A 93 6.49 7.19 25.55
CA THR A 93 7.13 8.34 26.21
C THR A 93 6.16 9.01 27.18
N TRP A 94 4.90 9.16 26.79
CA TRP A 94 3.86 9.74 27.63
C TRP A 94 3.52 8.85 28.83
N THR A 95 3.35 7.55 28.60
CA THR A 95 3.11 6.56 29.67
C THR A 95 4.25 6.57 30.69
N THR A 96 5.50 6.65 30.24
CA THR A 96 6.68 6.73 31.11
C THR A 96 6.70 8.03 31.93
N ASN A 97 6.38 9.17 31.31
CA ASN A 97 6.33 10.47 32.01
C ASN A 97 5.19 10.51 33.03
N ILE A 98 3.99 10.04 32.68
CA ILE A 98 2.84 10.01 33.60
C ILE A 98 3.10 9.06 34.77
N SER A 99 3.64 7.86 34.50
CA SER A 99 4.02 6.90 35.56
C SER A 99 5.13 7.46 36.48
N SER A 100 5.96 8.37 35.98
CA SER A 100 6.98 9.07 36.77
C SER A 100 6.43 10.24 37.60
N LEU A 101 5.26 10.77 37.24
CA LEU A 101 4.59 11.86 37.96
C LEU A 101 3.68 11.35 39.09
N ASP A 102 3.46 10.04 39.16
CA ASP A 102 2.72 9.37 40.23
C ASP A 102 3.72 8.76 41.24
N LEU A 103 4.29 9.63 42.07
CA LEU A 103 5.07 9.27 43.27
C LEU A 103 4.71 10.29 44.37
N PRO A 104 4.15 9.93 45.55
CA PRO A 104 3.68 8.65 46.08
C PRO A 104 2.14 8.47 46.17
#